data_AF-A0A970H2T8-F1
#
_entry.id   AF-A0A970H2T8-F1
#
_cell.length_a   1.000
_cell.length_b   1.000
_cell.length_c   1.000
_cell.angle_alpha   90.00
_cell.angle_beta   90.00
_cell.angle_gamma   90.00
#
_symmetry.space_group_name_H-M   'P 1'
#
loop_
_entity.id
_entity.type
_entity.pdbx_description
1 polymer ?
#
loop_
_entity_poly.entity_id
_entity_poly.type
_entity_poly.pdbx_seq_one_letter_code
_entity_poly.pdbx_strand_id
1 'polypeptide(L)'
;MQKIVDAAMYAPQWLGIVEEYLMVPGLQKAGVWFHAHLNEYFTEEKNALVARYSSISPMDFKAGAFDSRWFREALSEVGEKNFALLYKAAKYIAGGNLHKRSQPFADSVRGKLDKSDVLEKVAKSRNKDYLLGYTLMPYESQEELLERYMFVENFRKESRQFGAMRRQSEAQAYDIAIQNLARIGGYEDTNRFVWQMESLKLDSVRHWFESVKVDELILTIGFDEEGIASMKCTKDDKVLKSVPAAYKNHPVVAEGLEVVKSLKEQQKRARKTLERAMVHRDAFTKRELELLARNPVLGPSTKKLLFVSSGFVGFFADGFLVDFNGSMTQVDENIYIAHPYDLMTSKTWHDWQKRFYTERIKQPFKQVFREYYCPNVDELKEKTISRRYAGHQLQPQKAARLAEERLWNTSEGLFKVYFKEHIMVSLNFESGWFSPMDIEVPTIHSVEFSILTIGTL
;
A
#
# COMPACT_ATOMS: atom_id res chain seq x y z
N MET A 1 0.46 29.91 -28.13
CA MET A 1 0.17 28.78 -27.22
C MET A 1 1.36 27.83 -27.08
N GLN A 2 1.74 27.04 -28.10
CA GLN A 2 2.80 26.01 -27.96
C GLN A 2 4.11 26.50 -27.32
N LYS A 3 4.69 27.62 -27.78
CA LYS A 3 5.95 28.15 -27.22
C LYS A 3 5.88 28.49 -25.72
N ILE A 4 4.71 28.93 -25.24
CA ILE A 4 4.50 29.26 -23.81
C ILE A 4 4.40 27.96 -23.00
N VAL A 5 3.70 26.96 -23.54
CA VAL A 5 3.63 25.61 -22.93
C VAL A 5 5.00 24.94 -22.89
N ASP A 6 5.80 25.07 -23.96
CA ASP A 6 7.17 24.54 -24.01
C ASP A 6 8.05 25.17 -22.90
N ALA A 7 7.94 26.49 -22.72
CA ALA A 7 8.67 27.20 -21.66
C ALA A 7 8.21 26.79 -20.25
N ALA A 8 6.89 26.66 -20.03
CA ALA A 8 6.32 26.24 -18.75
C ALA A 8 6.67 24.79 -18.40
N MET A 9 6.74 23.91 -19.40
CA MET A 9 7.20 22.54 -19.24
C MET A 9 8.70 22.50 -18.91
N TYR A 10 9.52 23.39 -19.44
CA TYR A 10 10.94 23.44 -19.05
C TYR A 10 11.13 23.94 -17.62
N ALA A 11 10.34 24.95 -17.20
CA ALA A 11 10.37 25.58 -15.89
C ALA A 11 9.03 25.38 -15.15
N PRO A 12 8.85 24.26 -14.42
CA PRO A 12 7.55 23.86 -13.85
C PRO A 12 6.94 24.88 -12.88
N GLN A 13 7.74 25.75 -12.27
CA GLN A 13 7.27 26.85 -11.43
C GLN A 13 6.36 27.85 -12.18
N TRP A 14 6.43 27.90 -13.51
CA TRP A 14 5.58 28.76 -14.33
C TRP A 14 4.27 28.10 -14.76
N LEU A 15 4.08 26.80 -14.48
CA LEU A 15 2.89 26.08 -14.93
C LEU A 15 1.59 26.69 -14.39
N GLY A 16 1.56 27.14 -13.14
CA GLY A 16 0.39 27.81 -12.55
C GLY A 16 0.06 29.14 -13.24
N ILE A 17 1.08 29.98 -13.47
CA ILE A 17 0.93 31.27 -14.17
C ILE A 17 0.44 31.06 -15.61
N VAL A 18 0.95 30.03 -16.29
CA VAL A 18 0.58 29.72 -17.67
C VAL A 18 -0.82 29.12 -17.77
N GLU A 19 -1.25 28.34 -16.78
CA GLU A 19 -2.62 27.86 -16.64
C GLU A 19 -3.61 29.04 -16.60
N GLU A 20 -3.37 30.01 -15.73
CA GLU A 20 -4.20 31.22 -15.60
C GLU A 20 -4.20 32.05 -16.89
N TYR A 21 -3.01 32.31 -17.45
CA TYR A 21 -2.87 33.14 -18.64
C TYR A 21 -3.55 32.53 -19.88
N LEU A 22 -3.45 31.20 -20.06
CA LEU A 22 -4.07 30.51 -21.18
C LEU A 22 -5.54 30.15 -20.93
N MET A 23 -6.03 30.31 -19.69
CA MET A 23 -7.35 29.85 -19.25
C MET A 23 -7.57 28.38 -19.58
N VAL A 24 -6.59 27.53 -19.27
CA VAL A 24 -6.65 26.08 -19.49
C VAL A 24 -6.60 25.37 -18.14
N PRO A 25 -7.77 25.09 -17.52
CA PRO A 25 -7.83 24.38 -16.25
C PRO A 25 -7.05 23.07 -16.27
N GLY A 26 -6.34 22.76 -15.19
CA GLY A 26 -5.60 21.52 -15.04
C GLY A 26 -4.28 21.45 -15.82
N LEU A 27 -3.84 22.55 -16.45
CA LEU A 27 -2.56 22.59 -17.17
C LEU A 27 -1.38 22.36 -16.23
N GLN A 28 -1.39 22.95 -15.01
CA GLN A 28 -0.38 22.69 -14.00
C GLN A 28 -0.43 21.24 -13.52
N LYS A 29 -1.62 20.73 -13.22
CA LYS A 29 -1.81 19.33 -12.79
C LYS A 29 -1.24 18.35 -13.82
N ALA A 30 -1.54 18.56 -15.10
CA ALA A 30 -1.04 17.72 -16.20
C ALA A 30 0.46 17.94 -16.49
N GLY A 31 0.96 19.17 -16.40
CA GLY A 31 2.39 19.47 -16.56
C GLY A 31 3.25 18.81 -15.48
N VAL A 32 2.84 18.94 -14.22
CA VAL A 32 3.52 18.29 -13.08
C VAL A 32 3.46 16.76 -13.20
N TRP A 33 2.38 16.21 -13.75
CA TRP A 33 2.27 14.77 -14.04
C TRP A 33 3.38 14.30 -14.98
N PHE A 34 3.62 15.03 -16.07
CA PHE A 34 4.71 14.73 -16.99
C PHE A 34 6.08 14.84 -16.31
N HIS A 35 6.29 15.84 -15.44
CA HIS A 35 7.53 15.94 -14.65
C HIS A 35 7.74 14.75 -13.72
N ALA A 36 6.69 14.22 -13.11
CA ALA A 36 6.80 13.02 -12.27
C ALA A 36 7.21 11.78 -13.10
N HIS A 37 6.69 11.62 -14.31
CA HIS A 37 6.83 10.37 -15.06
C HIS A 37 7.96 10.35 -16.11
N LEU A 38 8.50 11.52 -16.48
CA LEU A 38 9.46 11.63 -17.60
C LEU A 38 10.84 12.16 -17.23
N ASN A 39 11.02 12.63 -16.01
CA ASN A 39 12.24 13.36 -15.66
C ASN A 39 13.39 12.40 -15.29
N GLU A 40 14.62 12.72 -15.75
CA GLU A 40 15.82 11.95 -15.41
C GLU A 40 16.33 12.27 -14.00
N TYR A 41 16.18 13.53 -13.59
CA TYR A 41 16.69 14.10 -12.35
C TYR A 41 15.59 14.87 -11.63
N PHE A 42 15.32 14.47 -10.41
CA PHE A 42 14.44 15.20 -9.52
C PHE A 42 15.27 16.15 -8.65
N THR A 43 15.10 17.45 -8.88
CA THR A 43 15.54 18.47 -7.92
C THR A 43 14.59 18.45 -6.72
N GLU A 44 15.05 18.90 -5.55
CA GLU A 44 14.22 19.00 -4.33
C GLU A 44 12.94 19.82 -4.59
N GLU A 45 13.06 20.93 -5.32
CA GLU A 45 11.90 21.76 -5.70
C GLU A 45 10.85 20.99 -6.52
N LYS A 46 11.29 20.11 -7.44
CA LYS A 46 10.38 19.28 -8.24
C LYS A 46 9.73 18.17 -7.43
N ASN A 47 10.47 17.59 -6.48
CA ASN A 47 9.93 16.59 -5.56
C ASN A 47 8.82 17.19 -4.69
N ALA A 48 9.07 18.35 -4.09
CA ALA A 48 8.08 19.06 -3.30
C ALA A 48 6.82 19.37 -4.12
N LEU A 49 6.97 19.75 -5.40
CA LEU A 49 5.85 19.99 -6.30
C LEU A 49 5.06 18.71 -6.61
N VAL A 50 5.73 17.59 -6.90
CA VAL A 50 5.07 16.29 -7.18
C VAL A 50 4.40 15.70 -5.95
N ALA A 51 5.01 15.85 -4.77
CA ALA A 51 4.48 15.36 -3.49
C ALA A 51 3.12 15.98 -3.12
N ARG A 52 2.76 17.13 -3.70
CA ARG A 52 1.43 17.74 -3.57
C ARG A 52 0.34 16.96 -4.31
N TYR A 53 0.68 16.23 -5.37
CA TYR A 53 -0.27 15.52 -6.22
C TYR A 53 -0.28 14.01 -6.00
N SER A 54 0.86 13.43 -5.60
CA SER A 54 0.97 11.98 -5.41
C SER A 54 1.89 11.63 -4.24
N SER A 55 1.54 10.56 -3.52
CA SER A 55 2.39 9.97 -2.48
C SER A 55 3.50 9.07 -3.04
N ILE A 56 3.53 8.86 -4.36
CA ILE A 56 4.52 7.98 -5.00
C ILE A 56 5.89 8.65 -4.95
N SER A 57 6.91 7.89 -4.55
CA SER A 57 8.26 8.43 -4.47
C SER A 57 8.83 8.70 -5.87
N PRO A 58 9.73 9.68 -6.02
CA PRO A 58 10.43 9.93 -7.28
C PRO A 58 11.16 8.70 -7.83
N MET A 59 11.71 7.87 -6.92
CA MET A 59 12.38 6.63 -7.27
C MET A 59 11.41 5.59 -7.84
N ASP A 60 10.21 5.48 -7.27
CA ASP A 60 9.17 4.58 -7.77
C ASP A 60 8.62 5.05 -9.11
N PHE A 61 8.40 6.36 -9.30
CA PHE A 61 8.02 6.91 -10.60
C PHE A 61 9.06 6.57 -11.68
N LYS A 62 10.36 6.75 -11.38
CA LYS A 62 11.45 6.35 -12.28
C LYS A 62 11.46 4.85 -12.58
N ALA A 63 11.07 4.04 -11.60
CA ALA A 63 10.94 2.59 -11.77
C ALA A 63 9.70 2.18 -12.59
N GLY A 64 8.73 3.08 -12.76
CA GLY A 64 7.52 2.89 -13.57
C GLY A 64 6.22 2.76 -12.76
N ALA A 65 6.23 3.21 -11.50
CA ALA A 65 4.99 3.42 -10.76
C ALA A 65 4.15 4.48 -11.46
N PHE A 66 2.83 4.28 -11.44
CA PHE A 66 1.91 5.12 -12.19
C PHE A 66 0.72 5.50 -11.30
N ASP A 67 0.44 6.80 -11.21
CA ASP A 67 -0.75 7.32 -10.55
C ASP A 67 -1.89 7.45 -11.57
N SER A 68 -2.71 6.40 -11.67
CA SER A 68 -3.79 6.32 -12.66
C SER A 68 -4.93 7.30 -12.38
N ARG A 69 -5.18 7.61 -11.11
CA ARG A 69 -6.15 8.62 -10.69
C ARG A 69 -5.68 10.01 -11.14
N TRP A 70 -4.46 10.40 -10.75
CA TRP A 70 -3.89 11.69 -11.15
C TRP A 70 -3.85 11.84 -12.67
N PHE A 71 -3.45 10.79 -13.41
CA PHE A 71 -3.47 10.81 -14.87
C PHE A 71 -4.87 11.08 -15.45
N ARG A 72 -5.89 10.36 -14.98
CA ARG A 72 -7.27 10.50 -15.47
C ARG A 72 -7.85 11.88 -15.13
N GLU A 73 -7.62 12.36 -13.91
CA GLU A 73 -8.05 13.69 -13.49
C GLU A 73 -7.38 14.78 -14.33
N ALA A 74 -6.06 14.71 -14.51
CA ALA A 74 -5.29 15.65 -15.32
C ALA A 74 -5.77 15.65 -16.78
N LEU A 75 -5.97 14.47 -17.38
CA LEU A 75 -6.46 14.33 -18.75
C LEU A 75 -7.88 14.89 -18.91
N SER A 76 -8.77 14.60 -17.95
CA SER A 76 -10.15 15.07 -17.97
C SER A 76 -10.27 16.58 -17.85
N GLU A 77 -9.45 17.19 -16.99
CA GLU A 77 -9.52 18.62 -16.68
C GLU A 77 -8.89 19.47 -17.81
N VAL A 78 -7.72 19.04 -18.32
CA VAL A 78 -7.00 19.76 -19.37
C VAL A 78 -7.57 19.51 -20.77
N GLY A 79 -8.19 18.34 -20.98
CA GLY A 79 -8.74 17.87 -22.24
C GLY A 79 -7.70 17.31 -23.23
N GLU A 80 -8.12 16.37 -24.10
CA GLU A 80 -7.24 15.63 -25.04
C GLU A 80 -6.37 16.56 -25.92
N LYS A 81 -6.93 17.67 -26.41
CA LYS A 81 -6.20 18.62 -27.27
C LYS A 81 -5.01 19.24 -26.52
N ASN A 82 -5.22 19.73 -25.30
CA ASN A 82 -4.17 20.39 -24.53
C ASN A 82 -3.22 19.38 -23.89
N PHE A 83 -3.72 18.20 -23.52
CA PHE A 83 -2.88 17.08 -23.09
C PHE A 83 -1.89 16.69 -24.19
N ALA A 84 -2.32 16.64 -25.45
CA ALA A 84 -1.43 16.40 -26.58
C ALA A 84 -0.37 17.50 -26.79
N LEU A 85 -0.71 18.77 -26.48
CA LEU A 85 0.26 19.88 -26.50
C LEU A 85 1.34 19.69 -25.43
N LEU A 86 0.94 19.35 -24.19
CA LEU A 86 1.85 19.05 -23.09
C LEU A 86 2.71 17.83 -23.39
N TYR A 87 2.13 16.77 -23.94
CA TYR A 87 2.86 15.57 -24.39
C TYR A 87 3.95 15.92 -25.40
N LYS A 88 3.62 16.73 -26.41
CA LYS A 88 4.59 17.18 -27.42
C LYS A 88 5.71 18.03 -26.80
N ALA A 89 5.39 18.81 -25.77
CA ALA A 89 6.36 19.60 -25.02
C ALA A 89 7.19 18.74 -24.05
N ALA A 90 6.72 17.56 -23.65
CA ALA A 90 7.39 16.71 -22.68
C ALA A 90 8.75 16.18 -23.16
N LYS A 91 9.04 16.21 -24.46
CA LYS A 91 10.37 15.96 -25.02
C LYS A 91 11.46 16.89 -24.48
N TYR A 92 11.10 18.07 -23.96
CA TYR A 92 12.05 19.04 -23.40
C TYR A 92 12.47 18.70 -21.96
N ILE A 93 11.75 17.80 -21.30
CA ILE A 93 12.03 17.36 -19.92
C ILE A 93 12.43 15.88 -19.83
N ALA A 94 12.20 15.12 -20.89
CA ALA A 94 12.62 13.73 -20.99
C ALA A 94 14.04 13.64 -21.53
N GLY A 95 14.93 12.96 -20.81
CA GLY A 95 16.23 12.58 -21.37
C GLY A 95 16.21 11.21 -22.06
N GLY A 96 17.08 11.04 -23.05
CA GLY A 96 17.26 9.80 -23.80
C GLY A 96 15.96 9.20 -24.37
N ASN A 97 15.72 7.92 -24.07
CA ASN A 97 14.54 7.17 -24.55
C ASN A 97 13.32 7.27 -23.61
N LEU A 98 13.35 8.08 -22.54
CA LEU A 98 12.25 8.14 -21.56
C LEU A 98 10.92 8.62 -22.15
N HIS A 99 10.97 9.54 -23.12
CA HIS A 99 9.79 9.97 -23.87
C HIS A 99 9.11 8.81 -24.62
N LYS A 100 9.89 7.82 -25.10
CA LYS A 100 9.34 6.61 -25.74
C LYS A 100 8.86 5.59 -24.71
N ARG A 101 9.43 5.59 -23.50
CA ARG A 101 9.09 4.66 -22.41
C ARG A 101 7.73 4.97 -21.77
N SER A 102 7.33 6.24 -21.68
CA SER A 102 6.04 6.64 -21.11
C SER A 102 4.84 6.32 -22.00
N GLN A 103 5.06 6.23 -23.32
CA GLN A 103 3.98 6.02 -24.29
C GLN A 103 3.26 4.68 -24.05
N PRO A 104 3.95 3.53 -23.90
CA PRO A 104 3.30 2.28 -23.52
C PRO A 104 2.45 2.38 -22.25
N PHE A 105 2.86 3.13 -21.23
CA PHE A 105 2.06 3.29 -20.00
C PHE A 105 0.79 4.11 -20.25
N ALA A 106 0.90 5.23 -20.94
CA ALA A 106 -0.25 6.04 -21.31
C ALA A 106 -1.23 5.26 -22.22
N ASP A 107 -0.71 4.52 -23.20
CA ASP A 107 -1.52 3.69 -24.10
C ASP A 107 -2.13 2.49 -23.36
N SER A 108 -1.44 1.92 -22.37
CA SER A 108 -1.98 0.85 -21.50
C SER A 108 -3.18 1.35 -20.73
N VAL A 109 -3.07 2.46 -20.00
CA VAL A 109 -4.17 3.03 -19.19
C VAL A 109 -5.37 3.40 -20.06
N ARG A 110 -5.13 3.80 -21.31
CA ARG A 110 -6.16 4.15 -22.29
C ARG A 110 -6.77 2.94 -23.01
N GLY A 111 -6.32 1.71 -22.73
CA GLY A 111 -6.80 0.50 -23.39
C GLY A 111 -6.46 0.43 -24.88
N LYS A 112 -5.38 1.10 -25.31
CA LYS A 112 -4.95 1.12 -26.73
C LYS A 112 -4.03 -0.04 -27.11
N LEU A 113 -3.55 -0.80 -26.13
CA LEU A 113 -2.68 -1.96 -26.35
C LEU A 113 -3.52 -3.24 -26.36
N ASP A 114 -3.14 -4.18 -27.22
CA ASP A 114 -3.71 -5.52 -27.22
C ASP A 114 -3.12 -6.36 -26.07
N LYS A 115 -4.00 -7.01 -25.29
CA LYS A 115 -3.60 -7.82 -24.11
C LYS A 115 -2.69 -8.98 -24.52
N SER A 116 -3.00 -9.66 -25.62
CA SER A 116 -2.24 -10.84 -26.07
C SER A 116 -0.84 -10.46 -26.55
N ASP A 117 -0.71 -9.38 -27.31
CA ASP A 117 0.59 -8.85 -27.76
C ASP A 117 1.49 -8.44 -26.58
N VAL A 118 0.90 -7.80 -25.56
CA VAL A 118 1.63 -7.38 -24.36
C VAL A 118 2.14 -8.61 -23.61
N LEU A 119 1.28 -9.60 -23.37
CA LEU A 119 1.64 -10.84 -22.68
C LEU A 119 2.71 -11.63 -23.43
N GLU A 120 2.60 -11.74 -24.76
CA GLU A 120 3.59 -12.42 -25.60
C GLU A 120 4.97 -11.74 -25.51
N LYS A 121 5.02 -10.40 -25.54
CA LYS A 121 6.28 -9.65 -25.37
C LYS A 121 6.91 -9.89 -24.01
N VAL A 122 6.12 -9.94 -22.94
CA VAL A 122 6.63 -10.26 -21.60
C VAL A 122 7.14 -11.70 -21.55
N ALA A 123 6.41 -12.66 -22.10
CA ALA A 123 6.84 -14.06 -22.11
C ALA A 123 8.14 -14.27 -22.89
N LYS A 124 8.26 -13.69 -24.09
CA LYS A 124 9.43 -13.87 -24.97
C LYS A 124 10.67 -13.13 -24.49
N SER A 125 10.52 -11.86 -24.09
CA SER A 125 11.66 -10.96 -23.84
C SER A 125 11.83 -10.56 -22.38
N ARG A 126 10.90 -10.94 -21.50
CA ARG A 126 10.81 -10.47 -20.11
C ARG A 126 10.88 -8.95 -20.00
N ASN A 127 10.25 -8.26 -20.96
CA ASN A 127 10.28 -6.81 -21.00
C ASN A 127 9.48 -6.22 -19.83
N LYS A 128 10.20 -5.53 -18.94
CA LYS A 128 9.65 -4.94 -17.71
C LYS A 128 8.64 -3.83 -17.98
N ASP A 129 8.84 -3.03 -19.04
CA ASP A 129 7.91 -1.94 -19.35
C ASP A 129 6.58 -2.49 -19.88
N TYR A 130 6.60 -3.60 -20.63
CA TYR A 130 5.35 -4.30 -21.00
C TYR A 130 4.70 -5.03 -19.81
N LEU A 131 5.48 -5.57 -18.87
CA LEU A 131 4.93 -6.12 -17.61
C LEU A 131 4.20 -5.04 -16.82
N LEU A 132 4.83 -3.87 -16.66
CA LEU A 132 4.23 -2.73 -15.99
C LEU A 132 3.02 -2.20 -16.78
N GLY A 133 3.12 -2.08 -18.10
CA GLY A 133 1.99 -1.71 -18.96
C GLY A 133 0.79 -2.65 -18.80
N TYR A 134 1.02 -3.97 -18.75
CA TYR A 134 -0.04 -4.95 -18.50
C TYR A 134 -0.78 -4.70 -17.19
N THR A 135 -0.07 -4.31 -16.12
CA THR A 135 -0.71 -3.95 -14.85
C THR A 135 -1.57 -2.68 -14.93
N LEU A 136 -1.34 -1.86 -15.95
CA LEU A 136 -2.02 -0.58 -16.14
C LEU A 136 -3.27 -0.63 -17.02
N MET A 137 -3.48 -1.72 -17.76
CA MET A 137 -4.60 -1.84 -18.69
C MET A 137 -5.96 -1.83 -17.96
N PRO A 138 -7.04 -1.30 -18.56
CA PRO A 138 -8.40 -1.46 -18.04
C PRO A 138 -8.73 -2.93 -17.76
N TYR A 139 -9.52 -3.18 -16.72
CA TYR A 139 -9.96 -4.52 -16.31
C TYR A 139 -11.44 -4.47 -15.92
N GLU A 140 -12.14 -5.60 -16.01
CA GLU A 140 -13.60 -5.66 -15.84
C GLU A 140 -14.05 -6.36 -14.55
N SER A 141 -13.18 -7.17 -13.93
CA SER A 141 -13.56 -8.02 -12.80
C SER A 141 -12.45 -8.26 -11.78
N GLN A 142 -12.82 -8.73 -10.59
CA GLN A 142 -11.85 -9.14 -9.57
C GLN A 142 -11.09 -10.40 -10.00
N GLU A 143 -11.73 -11.26 -10.80
CA GLU A 143 -11.11 -12.43 -11.39
C GLU A 143 -9.99 -12.05 -12.35
N GLU A 144 -10.19 -11.01 -13.18
CA GLU A 144 -9.14 -10.50 -14.07
C GLU A 144 -8.00 -9.84 -13.28
N LEU A 145 -8.31 -9.14 -12.19
CA LEU A 145 -7.30 -8.56 -11.31
C LEU A 145 -6.44 -9.65 -10.64
N LEU A 146 -7.06 -10.77 -10.24
CA LEU A 146 -6.38 -11.95 -9.72
C LEU A 146 -5.50 -12.62 -10.79
N GLU A 147 -5.99 -12.76 -12.02
CA GLU A 147 -5.22 -13.28 -13.16
C GLU A 147 -3.93 -12.46 -13.37
N ARG A 148 -4.04 -11.13 -13.35
CA ARG A 148 -2.90 -10.21 -13.46
C ARG A 148 -1.93 -10.35 -12.31
N TYR A 149 -2.44 -10.42 -11.07
CA TYR A 149 -1.61 -10.67 -9.89
C TYR A 149 -0.84 -11.99 -10.02
N MET A 150 -1.51 -13.08 -10.42
CA MET A 150 -0.89 -14.39 -10.62
C MET A 150 0.17 -14.37 -11.73
N PHE A 151 -0.05 -13.61 -12.80
CA PHE A 151 0.93 -13.43 -13.86
C PHE A 151 2.20 -12.74 -13.35
N VAL A 152 2.06 -11.65 -12.58
CA VAL A 152 3.19 -10.93 -11.97
C VAL A 152 3.93 -11.81 -10.94
N GLU A 153 3.21 -12.60 -10.14
CA GLU A 153 3.78 -13.59 -9.23
C GLU A 153 4.60 -14.65 -9.96
N ASN A 154 4.08 -15.19 -11.06
CA ASN A 154 4.80 -16.17 -11.88
C ASN A 154 6.05 -15.55 -12.52
N PHE A 155 5.93 -14.30 -13.00
CA PHE A 155 7.08 -13.56 -13.51
C PHE A 155 8.22 -13.48 -12.47
N ARG A 156 7.87 -13.25 -11.20
CA ARG A 156 8.82 -13.18 -10.09
C ARG A 156 9.41 -14.55 -9.72
N LYS A 157 8.60 -15.61 -9.72
CA LYS A 157 9.06 -16.98 -9.46
C LYS A 157 10.08 -17.44 -10.47
N GLU A 158 9.80 -17.26 -11.76
CA GLU A 158 10.70 -17.62 -12.86
C GLU A 158 12.01 -16.84 -12.83
N SER A 159 12.03 -15.65 -12.23
CA SER A 159 13.24 -14.83 -12.08
C SER A 159 14.38 -15.58 -11.36
N ARG A 160 14.05 -16.56 -10.49
CA ARG A 160 15.02 -17.31 -9.69
C ARG A 160 16.08 -18.04 -10.53
N GLN A 161 15.79 -18.36 -11.79
CA GLN A 161 16.72 -19.02 -12.71
C GLN A 161 17.82 -18.10 -13.27
N PHE A 162 17.72 -16.78 -13.08
CA PHE A 162 18.66 -15.82 -13.63
C PHE A 162 19.74 -15.37 -12.62
N GLY A 163 20.80 -14.74 -13.14
CA GLY A 163 21.88 -14.15 -12.32
C GLY A 163 21.40 -13.04 -11.37
N ALA A 164 22.22 -12.73 -10.36
CA ALA A 164 21.87 -11.78 -9.28
C ALA A 164 21.40 -10.40 -9.78
N MET A 165 22.11 -9.82 -10.75
CA MET A 165 21.77 -8.50 -11.30
C MET A 165 20.38 -8.49 -11.96
N ARG A 166 20.06 -9.50 -12.77
CA ARG A 166 18.74 -9.63 -13.41
C ARG A 166 17.64 -9.89 -12.38
N ARG A 167 17.90 -10.74 -11.38
CA ARG A 167 16.97 -11.02 -10.28
C ARG A 167 16.61 -9.77 -9.48
N GLN A 168 17.57 -8.89 -9.24
CA GLN A 168 17.34 -7.62 -8.55
C GLN A 168 16.50 -6.67 -9.42
N SER A 169 16.84 -6.55 -10.71
CA SER A 169 16.07 -5.68 -11.61
C SER A 169 14.64 -6.16 -11.83
N GLU A 170 14.41 -7.47 -11.92
CA GLU A 170 13.06 -8.05 -12.06
C GLU A 170 12.29 -8.01 -10.72
N ALA A 171 12.98 -8.04 -9.58
CA ALA A 171 12.35 -7.79 -8.27
C ALA A 171 11.77 -6.38 -8.18
N GLN A 172 12.54 -5.37 -8.60
CA GLN A 172 12.05 -3.98 -8.62
C GLN A 172 10.83 -3.83 -9.54
N ALA A 173 10.86 -4.46 -10.73
CA ALA A 173 9.71 -4.44 -11.64
C ALA A 173 8.47 -5.13 -11.04
N TYR A 174 8.67 -6.24 -10.33
CA TYR A 174 7.61 -6.92 -9.58
C TYR A 174 7.00 -5.99 -8.52
N ASP A 175 7.82 -5.34 -7.69
CA ASP A 175 7.31 -4.47 -6.61
C ASP A 175 6.45 -3.35 -7.18
N ILE A 176 6.90 -2.71 -8.27
CA ILE A 176 6.16 -1.65 -8.96
C ILE A 176 4.88 -2.18 -9.63
N ALA A 177 4.93 -3.37 -10.25
CA ALA A 177 3.78 -4.01 -10.86
C ALA A 177 2.66 -4.26 -9.84
N ILE A 178 3.02 -4.78 -8.66
CA ILE A 178 2.06 -5.04 -7.58
C ILE A 178 1.47 -3.73 -7.04
N GLN A 179 2.28 -2.68 -6.90
CA GLN A 179 1.77 -1.36 -6.51
C GLN A 179 0.82 -0.77 -7.56
N ASN A 180 1.11 -0.92 -8.85
CA ASN A 180 0.25 -0.45 -9.93
C ASN A 180 -1.10 -1.20 -9.95
N LEU A 181 -1.08 -2.53 -9.79
CA LEU A 181 -2.30 -3.33 -9.65
C LEU A 181 -3.13 -2.89 -8.45
N ALA A 182 -2.49 -2.63 -7.30
CA ALA A 182 -3.18 -2.13 -6.12
C ALA A 182 -3.88 -0.79 -6.41
N ARG A 183 -3.17 0.19 -6.97
CA ARG A 183 -3.73 1.51 -7.28
C ARG A 183 -4.90 1.44 -8.27
N ILE A 184 -4.76 0.63 -9.32
CA ILE A 184 -5.80 0.46 -10.34
C ILE A 184 -6.98 -0.32 -9.82
N GLY A 185 -6.74 -1.28 -8.92
CA GLY A 185 -7.75 -1.98 -8.14
C GLY A 185 -8.52 -1.10 -7.17
N GLY A 186 -8.13 0.18 -7.00
CA GLY A 186 -8.73 1.11 -6.04
C GLY A 186 -8.22 0.93 -4.60
N TYR A 187 -7.12 0.19 -4.40
CA TYR A 187 -6.53 -0.02 -3.08
C TYR A 187 -5.53 1.08 -2.76
N GLU A 188 -5.75 1.79 -1.66
CA GLU A 188 -4.76 2.73 -1.11
C GLU A 188 -3.52 2.01 -0.54
N ASP A 189 -3.71 0.73 -0.17
CA ASP A 189 -2.71 -0.11 0.46
C ASP A 189 -2.37 -1.33 -0.42
N THR A 190 -1.14 -1.38 -0.93
CA THR A 190 -0.60 -2.52 -1.68
C THR A 190 -0.64 -3.84 -0.91
N ASN A 191 -0.42 -3.83 0.39
CA ASN A 191 -0.51 -5.03 1.21
C ASN A 191 -1.97 -5.51 1.36
N ARG A 192 -2.94 -4.59 1.40
CA ARG A 192 -4.37 -4.94 1.41
C ARG A 192 -4.77 -5.60 0.09
N PHE A 193 -4.29 -5.05 -1.03
CA PHE A 193 -4.45 -5.67 -2.34
C PHE A 193 -3.86 -7.09 -2.39
N VAL A 194 -2.57 -7.24 -2.06
CA VAL A 194 -1.87 -8.54 -2.06
C VAL A 194 -2.62 -9.54 -1.18
N TRP A 195 -3.06 -9.11 -0.01
CA TRP A 195 -3.84 -9.95 0.89
C TRP A 195 -5.14 -10.44 0.25
N GLN A 196 -5.93 -9.55 -0.36
CA GLN A 196 -7.17 -9.98 -1.03
C GLN A 196 -6.88 -10.98 -2.14
N MET A 197 -5.85 -10.74 -2.95
CA MET A 197 -5.45 -11.67 -4.00
C MET A 197 -4.98 -13.02 -3.45
N GLU A 198 -4.19 -13.02 -2.38
CA GLU A 198 -3.75 -14.25 -1.70
C GLU A 198 -4.93 -15.01 -1.07
N SER A 199 -5.96 -14.30 -0.57
CA SER A 199 -7.16 -14.93 -0.03
C SER A 199 -7.99 -15.59 -1.13
N LEU A 200 -8.11 -14.97 -2.31
CA LEU A 200 -8.74 -15.58 -3.48
C LEU A 200 -7.93 -16.75 -4.04
N LYS A 201 -6.59 -16.69 -3.93
CA LYS A 201 -5.68 -17.76 -4.35
C LYS A 201 -5.72 -19.00 -3.44
N LEU A 202 -6.28 -18.92 -2.23
CA LEU A 202 -6.31 -20.06 -1.30
C LEU A 202 -6.92 -21.31 -1.91
N ASP A 203 -7.93 -21.17 -2.77
CA ASP A 203 -8.55 -22.29 -3.45
C ASP A 203 -7.57 -23.06 -4.35
N SER A 204 -6.58 -22.38 -4.93
CA SER A 204 -5.58 -23.04 -5.79
C SER A 204 -4.62 -23.95 -5.00
N VAL A 205 -4.46 -23.73 -3.70
CA VAL A 205 -3.57 -24.51 -2.81
C VAL A 205 -4.34 -25.41 -1.85
N ARG A 206 -5.66 -25.50 -1.99
CA ARG A 206 -6.55 -26.22 -1.06
C ARG A 206 -6.23 -27.71 -0.96
N HIS A 207 -5.73 -28.33 -2.03
CA HIS A 207 -5.28 -29.72 -2.02
C HIS A 207 -4.18 -30.00 -0.96
N TRP A 208 -3.37 -29.00 -0.60
CA TRP A 208 -2.39 -29.13 0.48
C TRP A 208 -3.02 -29.18 1.88
N PHE A 209 -4.28 -28.78 2.05
CA PHE A 209 -4.97 -28.79 3.35
C PHE A 209 -5.62 -30.14 3.65
N GLU A 210 -5.73 -31.01 2.66
CA GLU A 210 -6.28 -32.35 2.79
C GLU A 210 -5.17 -33.36 3.06
N SER A 211 -4.58 -33.95 2.02
CA SER A 211 -3.44 -34.86 2.12
C SER A 211 -2.80 -35.04 0.75
N VAL A 212 -1.49 -34.84 0.65
CA VAL A 212 -0.69 -35.08 -0.54
C VAL A 212 0.25 -36.25 -0.27
N LYS A 213 0.09 -37.35 -1.02
CA LYS A 213 0.95 -38.53 -0.90
C LYS A 213 2.19 -38.37 -1.78
N VAL A 214 3.37 -38.59 -1.19
CA VAL A 214 4.66 -38.62 -1.88
C VAL A 214 5.41 -39.86 -1.39
N ASP A 215 5.52 -40.87 -2.25
CA ASP A 215 6.01 -42.21 -1.90
C ASP A 215 5.28 -42.80 -0.67
N GLU A 216 5.98 -42.92 0.44
CA GLU A 216 5.54 -43.41 1.76
C GLU A 216 5.16 -42.29 2.73
N LEU A 217 5.29 -41.03 2.31
CA LEU A 217 4.91 -39.86 3.09
C LEU A 217 3.50 -39.38 2.74
N ILE A 218 2.75 -38.98 3.76
CA ILE A 218 1.52 -38.22 3.64
C ILE A 218 1.79 -36.82 4.21
N LEU A 219 1.56 -35.80 3.40
CA LEU A 219 1.85 -34.41 3.70
C LEU A 219 0.56 -33.59 3.76
N THR A 220 0.42 -32.77 4.80
CA THR A 220 -0.74 -31.88 4.97
C THR A 220 -0.27 -30.56 5.58
N ILE A 221 -0.76 -29.44 5.08
CA ILE A 221 -0.54 -28.12 5.70
C ILE A 221 -1.61 -27.91 6.78
N GLY A 222 -1.16 -27.72 8.02
CA GLY A 222 -2.01 -27.35 9.15
C GLY A 222 -1.69 -25.94 9.66
N PHE A 223 -2.61 -25.39 10.46
CA PHE A 223 -2.50 -24.06 11.06
C PHE A 223 -2.64 -24.16 12.58
N ASP A 224 -1.96 -23.28 13.31
CA ASP A 224 -2.14 -23.13 14.76
C ASP A 224 -3.21 -22.08 15.11
N GLU A 225 -3.41 -21.81 16.41
CA GLU A 225 -4.38 -20.83 16.93
C GLU A 225 -4.10 -19.36 16.53
N GLU A 226 -2.92 -19.09 15.95
CA GLU A 226 -2.52 -17.78 15.43
C GLU A 226 -2.50 -17.74 13.90
N GLY A 227 -2.92 -18.83 13.24
CA GLY A 227 -2.95 -18.96 11.78
C GLY A 227 -1.58 -19.25 11.15
N ILE A 228 -0.58 -19.68 11.93
CA ILE A 228 0.75 -19.99 11.42
C ILE A 228 0.73 -21.35 10.73
N ALA A 229 0.98 -21.35 9.42
CA ALA A 229 1.04 -22.57 8.62
C ALA A 229 2.26 -23.45 8.99
N SER A 230 2.09 -24.76 8.97
CA SER A 230 3.17 -25.74 9.12
C SER A 230 2.91 -26.99 8.30
N MET A 231 3.98 -27.62 7.80
CA MET A 231 3.88 -28.90 7.11
C MET A 231 3.82 -30.02 8.15
N LYS A 232 2.71 -30.75 8.19
CA LYS A 232 2.56 -32.02 8.90
C LYS A 232 2.96 -33.16 7.96
N CYS A 233 3.72 -34.11 8.48
CA CYS A 233 4.22 -35.24 7.71
C CYS A 233 3.96 -36.52 8.50
N THR A 234 3.35 -37.50 7.85
CA THR A 234 3.06 -38.83 8.43
C THR A 234 3.72 -39.88 7.56
N LYS A 235 4.36 -40.87 8.18
CA LYS A 235 4.91 -42.07 7.54
C LYS A 235 4.49 -43.28 8.35
N ASP A 236 3.90 -44.30 7.72
CA ASP A 236 3.44 -45.53 8.38
C ASP A 236 2.58 -45.23 9.64
N ASP A 237 1.60 -44.34 9.51
CA ASP A 237 0.72 -43.84 10.59
C ASP A 237 1.42 -43.11 11.75
N LYS A 238 2.74 -42.87 11.66
CA LYS A 238 3.50 -42.08 12.64
C LYS A 238 3.72 -40.66 12.15
N VAL A 239 3.29 -39.70 12.98
CA VAL A 239 3.54 -38.27 12.75
C VAL A 239 5.02 -37.96 12.99
N LEU A 240 5.68 -37.40 11.99
CA LEU A 240 7.07 -36.98 12.02
C LEU A 240 7.19 -35.52 12.48
N LYS A 241 8.28 -35.17 13.17
CA LYS A 241 8.56 -33.79 13.60
C LYS A 241 8.86 -32.85 12.43
N SER A 242 9.36 -33.38 11.32
CA SER A 242 9.73 -32.61 10.14
C SER A 242 9.78 -33.52 8.91
N VAL A 243 9.64 -32.93 7.73
CA VAL A 243 9.89 -33.63 6.46
C VAL A 243 11.32 -34.20 6.44
N PRO A 244 11.50 -35.51 6.20
CA PRO A 244 12.82 -36.14 6.18
C PRO A 244 13.75 -35.50 5.12
N ALA A 245 15.05 -35.47 5.40
CA ALA A 245 16.03 -34.79 4.54
C ALA A 245 16.05 -35.34 3.11
N ALA A 246 15.86 -36.65 2.94
CA ALA A 246 15.81 -37.31 1.62
C ALA A 246 14.72 -36.76 0.69
N TYR A 247 13.63 -36.26 1.27
CA TYR A 247 12.46 -35.81 0.52
C TYR A 247 12.45 -34.30 0.25
N LYS A 248 13.31 -33.51 0.91
CA LYS A 248 13.29 -32.04 0.80
C LYS A 248 13.48 -31.52 -0.63
N ASN A 249 14.21 -32.27 -1.45
CA ASN A 249 14.48 -31.92 -2.86
C ASN A 249 13.47 -32.56 -3.83
N HIS A 250 12.52 -33.37 -3.35
CA HIS A 250 11.47 -33.92 -4.19
C HIS A 250 10.59 -32.76 -4.69
N PRO A 251 10.30 -32.64 -6.00
CA PRO A 251 9.62 -31.47 -6.58
C PRO A 251 8.32 -31.11 -5.87
N VAL A 252 7.48 -32.11 -5.58
CA VAL A 252 6.20 -31.94 -4.88
C VAL A 252 6.40 -31.44 -3.44
N VAL A 253 7.41 -31.96 -2.74
CA VAL A 253 7.71 -31.55 -1.35
C VAL A 253 8.21 -30.11 -1.31
N ALA A 254 9.12 -29.76 -2.23
CA ALA A 254 9.63 -28.41 -2.37
C ALA A 254 8.50 -27.40 -2.64
N GLU A 255 7.54 -27.76 -3.50
CA GLU A 255 6.34 -26.95 -3.74
C GLU A 255 5.53 -26.73 -2.45
N GLY A 256 5.20 -27.80 -1.72
CA GLY A 256 4.44 -27.69 -0.46
C GLY A 256 5.16 -26.86 0.60
N LEU A 257 6.49 -26.96 0.69
CA LEU A 257 7.30 -26.13 1.59
C LEU A 257 7.30 -24.65 1.18
N GLU A 258 7.30 -24.34 -0.13
CA GLU A 258 7.14 -22.97 -0.62
C GLU A 258 5.74 -22.43 -0.34
N VAL A 259 4.69 -23.27 -0.41
CA VAL A 259 3.32 -22.88 0.01
C VAL A 259 3.30 -22.52 1.49
N VAL A 260 3.87 -23.36 2.37
CA VAL A 260 3.97 -23.05 3.82
C VAL A 260 4.71 -21.75 4.06
N LYS A 261 5.82 -21.52 3.35
CA LYS A 261 6.59 -20.28 3.44
C LYS A 261 5.74 -19.06 3.04
N SER A 262 5.04 -19.15 1.91
CA SER A 262 4.15 -18.08 1.44
C SER A 262 3.07 -17.74 2.46
N LEU A 263 2.42 -18.75 3.06
CA LEU A 263 1.36 -18.56 4.07
C LEU A 263 1.91 -17.91 5.36
N LYS A 264 3.13 -18.26 5.78
CA LYS A 264 3.79 -17.60 6.93
C LYS A 264 4.13 -16.14 6.64
N GLU A 265 4.60 -15.83 5.45
CA GLU A 265 4.90 -14.46 5.05
C GLU A 265 3.62 -13.61 4.94
N GLN A 266 2.53 -14.20 4.44
CA GLN A 266 1.19 -13.60 4.43
C GLN A 266 0.75 -13.22 5.85
N GLN A 267 0.85 -14.14 6.81
CA GLN A 267 0.53 -13.88 8.22
C GLN A 267 1.30 -12.69 8.78
N LYS A 268 2.61 -12.65 8.54
CA LYS A 268 3.50 -11.59 9.03
C LYS A 268 3.16 -10.22 8.44
N ARG A 269 2.82 -10.16 7.15
CA ARG A 269 2.40 -8.93 6.46
C ARG A 269 1.07 -8.42 6.99
N ALA A 270 0.08 -9.31 7.13
CA ALA A 270 -1.28 -8.94 7.49
C ALA A 270 -1.39 -8.23 8.84
N ARG A 271 -0.56 -8.58 9.83
CA ARG A 271 -0.53 -7.87 11.12
C ARG A 271 -0.30 -6.36 10.93
N LYS A 272 0.68 -5.98 10.10
CA LYS A 272 0.99 -4.56 9.84
C LYS A 272 -0.13 -3.88 9.05
N THR A 273 -0.69 -4.58 8.08
CA THR A 273 -1.80 -4.10 7.24
C THR A 273 -3.05 -3.82 8.09
N LEU A 274 -3.45 -4.75 8.96
CA LEU A 274 -4.60 -4.58 9.85
C LEU A 274 -4.41 -3.43 10.84
N GLU A 275 -3.19 -3.26 11.39
CA GLU A 275 -2.89 -2.12 12.26
C GLU A 275 -3.00 -0.79 11.49
N ARG A 276 -2.50 -0.74 10.25
CA ARG A 276 -2.62 0.44 9.40
C ARG A 276 -4.09 0.75 9.08
N ALA A 277 -4.88 -0.26 8.73
CA ALA A 277 -6.30 -0.11 8.45
C ALA A 277 -7.08 0.44 9.66
N MET A 278 -6.71 0.06 10.89
CA MET A 278 -7.26 0.69 12.10
C MET A 278 -6.88 2.17 12.20
N VAL A 279 -5.62 2.52 11.96
CA VAL A 279 -5.13 3.91 12.08
C VAL A 279 -5.79 4.83 11.06
N HIS A 280 -5.99 4.35 9.83
CA HIS A 280 -6.60 5.11 8.75
C HIS A 280 -8.13 5.01 8.69
N ARG A 281 -8.73 4.15 9.53
CA ARG A 281 -10.16 3.78 9.49
C ARG A 281 -10.58 3.36 8.08
N ASP A 282 -9.77 2.49 7.50
CA ASP A 282 -10.07 1.95 6.18
C ASP A 282 -11.38 1.16 6.26
N ALA A 283 -12.34 1.51 5.39
CA ALA A 283 -13.60 0.80 5.30
C ALA A 283 -13.38 -0.58 4.66
N PHE A 284 -14.06 -1.59 5.18
CA PHE A 284 -14.14 -2.95 4.67
C PHE A 284 -15.56 -3.22 4.19
N THR A 285 -15.69 -3.94 3.08
CA THR A 285 -16.98 -4.49 2.69
C THR A 285 -17.31 -5.72 3.55
N LYS A 286 -18.61 -6.04 3.70
CA LYS A 286 -19.03 -7.27 4.38
C LYS A 286 -18.37 -8.51 3.76
N ARG A 287 -18.36 -8.60 2.43
CA ARG A 287 -17.75 -9.72 1.70
C ARG A 287 -16.26 -9.86 2.00
N GLU A 288 -15.53 -8.75 2.08
CA GLU A 288 -14.12 -8.79 2.47
C GLU A 288 -13.96 -9.40 3.85
N LEU A 289 -14.63 -8.87 4.88
CA LEU A 289 -14.52 -9.41 6.25
C LEU A 289 -14.91 -10.89 6.34
N GLU A 290 -15.91 -11.33 5.59
CA GLU A 290 -16.27 -12.75 5.50
C GLU A 290 -15.13 -13.60 4.93
N LEU A 291 -14.48 -13.15 3.84
CA LEU A 291 -13.30 -13.82 3.29
C LEU A 291 -12.14 -13.82 4.29
N LEU A 292 -11.95 -12.72 5.04
CA LEU A 292 -10.90 -12.61 6.05
C LEU A 292 -11.12 -13.57 7.22
N ALA A 293 -12.34 -13.62 7.73
CA ALA A 293 -12.71 -14.46 8.86
C ALA A 293 -12.64 -15.96 8.52
N ARG A 294 -12.86 -16.34 7.25
CA ARG A 294 -12.77 -17.71 6.74
C ARG A 294 -11.35 -18.13 6.36
N ASN A 295 -10.47 -17.19 6.04
CA ASN A 295 -9.09 -17.46 5.69
C ASN A 295 -8.35 -18.15 6.88
N PRO A 296 -7.71 -19.32 6.70
CA PRO A 296 -7.07 -20.05 7.80
C PRO A 296 -5.84 -19.34 8.38
N VAL A 297 -5.18 -18.47 7.60
CA VAL A 297 -4.03 -17.69 8.03
C VAL A 297 -4.47 -16.43 8.78
N LEU A 298 -5.56 -15.80 8.33
CA LEU A 298 -5.91 -14.42 8.71
C LEU A 298 -7.15 -14.32 9.56
N GLY A 299 -8.03 -15.33 9.50
CA GLY A 299 -9.20 -15.48 10.34
C GLY A 299 -8.86 -15.46 11.82
N PRO A 300 -7.81 -16.18 12.31
CA PRO A 300 -7.44 -16.15 13.73
C PRO A 300 -7.12 -14.74 14.24
N SER A 301 -6.44 -13.91 13.44
CA SER A 301 -6.17 -12.51 13.80
C SER A 301 -7.41 -11.64 13.69
N THR A 302 -8.18 -11.80 12.61
CA THR A 302 -9.40 -11.00 12.32
C THR A 302 -10.45 -11.18 13.42
N LYS A 303 -10.67 -12.42 13.88
CA LYS A 303 -11.65 -12.75 14.94
C LYS A 303 -11.29 -12.20 16.31
N LYS A 304 -10.02 -11.81 16.53
CA LYS A 304 -9.53 -11.22 17.79
C LYS A 304 -9.53 -9.68 17.77
N LEU A 305 -10.01 -9.06 16.69
CA LEU A 305 -10.10 -7.61 16.54
C LEU A 305 -11.54 -7.12 16.76
N LEU A 306 -11.65 -5.91 17.30
CA LEU A 306 -12.92 -5.19 17.37
C LEU A 306 -13.13 -4.37 16.10
N PHE A 307 -14.37 -4.34 15.64
CA PHE A 307 -14.83 -3.56 14.50
C PHE A 307 -15.91 -2.59 14.92
N VAL A 308 -16.13 -1.56 14.10
CA VAL A 308 -17.22 -0.59 14.23
C VAL A 308 -18.11 -0.69 13.00
N SER A 309 -19.42 -0.70 13.21
CA SER A 309 -20.44 -0.57 12.16
C SER A 309 -21.62 0.19 12.74
N SER A 310 -22.08 1.27 12.08
CA SER A 310 -23.13 2.16 12.60
C SER A 310 -22.92 2.61 14.07
N GLY A 311 -21.66 2.82 14.50
CA GLY A 311 -21.30 3.21 15.88
C GLY A 311 -21.32 2.07 16.90
N PHE A 312 -21.76 0.86 16.51
CA PHE A 312 -21.71 -0.34 17.33
C PHE A 312 -20.32 -0.97 17.28
N VAL A 313 -19.74 -1.28 18.44
CA VAL A 313 -18.42 -1.92 18.57
C VAL A 313 -18.59 -3.40 18.89
N GLY A 314 -17.94 -4.29 18.15
CA GLY A 314 -18.01 -5.72 18.44
C GLY A 314 -17.00 -6.59 17.67
N PHE A 315 -16.96 -7.87 18.03
CA PHE A 315 -16.28 -8.89 17.24
C PHE A 315 -17.09 -9.20 15.98
N PHE A 316 -16.42 -9.39 14.85
CA PHE A 316 -17.09 -9.84 13.64
C PHE A 316 -17.37 -11.35 13.69
N ALA A 317 -18.65 -11.72 13.56
CA ALA A 317 -19.11 -13.10 13.50
C ALA A 317 -20.26 -13.22 12.49
N ASP A 318 -20.06 -13.99 11.42
CA ASP A 318 -21.08 -14.38 10.43
C ASP A 318 -21.95 -13.22 9.89
N GLY A 319 -21.31 -12.07 9.60
CA GLY A 319 -22.00 -10.89 9.07
C GLY A 319 -22.69 -10.02 10.13
N PHE A 320 -22.39 -10.26 11.40
CA PHE A 320 -22.81 -9.45 12.54
C PHE A 320 -21.60 -8.95 13.32
N LEU A 321 -21.76 -7.84 14.05
CA LEU A 321 -20.88 -7.46 15.14
C LEU A 321 -21.52 -7.87 16.46
N VAL A 322 -20.75 -8.53 17.33
CA VAL A 322 -21.18 -9.03 18.64
C VAL A 322 -20.42 -8.30 19.75
N ASP A 323 -21.12 -7.66 20.67
CA ASP A 323 -20.50 -6.96 21.79
C ASP A 323 -20.08 -7.90 22.95
N PHE A 324 -19.67 -7.32 24.07
CA PHE A 324 -19.30 -8.04 25.30
C PHE A 324 -20.49 -8.60 26.09
N ASN A 325 -21.72 -8.16 25.80
CA ASN A 325 -22.95 -8.66 26.41
C ASN A 325 -23.65 -9.70 25.52
N GLY A 326 -23.14 -9.96 24.31
CA GLY A 326 -23.76 -10.83 23.32
C GLY A 326 -24.83 -10.14 22.45
N SER A 327 -25.00 -8.83 22.58
CA SER A 327 -25.85 -8.05 21.67
C SER A 327 -25.23 -8.06 20.27
N MET A 328 -26.07 -8.16 19.24
CA MET A 328 -25.61 -8.25 17.87
C MET A 328 -26.23 -7.14 17.00
N THR A 329 -25.42 -6.59 16.10
CA THR A 329 -25.87 -5.66 15.05
C THR A 329 -25.45 -6.19 13.69
N GLN A 330 -26.34 -6.12 12.71
CA GLN A 330 -26.01 -6.48 11.33
C GLN A 330 -24.96 -5.50 10.78
N VAL A 331 -23.98 -6.07 10.10
CA VAL A 331 -22.89 -5.33 9.49
C VAL A 331 -23.38 -4.55 8.26
N ASP A 332 -23.08 -3.25 8.22
CA ASP A 332 -23.37 -2.31 7.11
C ASP A 332 -22.18 -2.16 6.12
N GLU A 333 -22.21 -1.16 5.24
CA GLU A 333 -21.16 -0.93 4.23
C GLU A 333 -19.92 -0.18 4.76
N ASN A 334 -19.96 0.37 5.99
CA ASN A 334 -18.93 1.25 6.54
C ASN A 334 -18.25 0.63 7.77
N ILE A 335 -17.72 -0.57 7.57
CA ILE A 335 -17.12 -1.36 8.64
C ILE A 335 -15.65 -1.05 8.70
N TYR A 336 -15.11 -0.79 9.89
CA TYR A 336 -13.68 -0.59 10.05
C TYR A 336 -13.20 -1.15 11.38
N ILE A 337 -11.91 -1.41 11.48
CA ILE A 337 -11.30 -1.89 12.72
C ILE A 337 -11.38 -0.74 13.74
N ALA A 338 -11.97 -1.01 14.91
CA ALA A 338 -12.19 0.00 15.94
C ALA A 338 -10.88 0.67 16.36
N HIS A 339 -10.82 1.99 16.25
CA HIS A 339 -9.75 2.79 16.82
C HIS A 339 -10.02 3.00 18.33
N PRO A 340 -9.00 3.23 19.16
CA PRO A 340 -9.20 3.63 20.56
C PRO A 340 -10.15 4.82 20.77
N TYR A 341 -10.22 5.71 19.77
CA TYR A 341 -11.21 6.78 19.74
C TYR A 341 -12.65 6.25 19.78
N ASP A 342 -12.96 5.21 19.01
CA ASP A 342 -14.31 4.65 18.92
C ASP A 342 -14.69 3.92 20.22
N LEU A 343 -13.72 3.29 20.88
CA LEU A 343 -13.90 2.69 22.20
C LEU A 343 -14.17 3.74 23.28
N MET A 344 -13.48 4.89 23.20
CA MET A 344 -13.70 6.02 24.10
C MET A 344 -15.07 6.66 23.87
N THR A 345 -15.43 6.97 22.62
CA THR A 345 -16.69 7.66 22.28
C THR A 345 -17.91 6.78 22.54
N SER A 346 -17.81 5.46 22.31
CA SER A 346 -18.85 4.50 22.67
C SER A 346 -18.97 4.23 24.16
N LYS A 347 -18.01 4.70 24.99
CA LYS A 347 -17.94 4.45 26.44
C LYS A 347 -17.85 2.96 26.82
N THR A 348 -17.39 2.11 25.89
CA THR A 348 -17.27 0.65 26.09
C THR A 348 -15.85 0.18 26.38
N TRP A 349 -14.88 1.09 26.41
CA TRP A 349 -13.46 0.72 26.44
C TRP A 349 -13.08 -0.15 27.64
N HIS A 350 -13.51 0.21 28.85
CA HIS A 350 -13.19 -0.57 30.05
C HIS A 350 -13.81 -1.98 30.04
N ASP A 351 -15.02 -2.12 29.51
CA ASP A 351 -15.68 -3.43 29.37
C ASP A 351 -14.92 -4.34 28.41
N TRP A 352 -14.47 -3.79 27.28
CA TRP A 352 -13.60 -4.51 26.36
C TRP A 352 -12.27 -4.89 27.00
N GLN A 353 -11.58 -3.98 27.70
CA GLN A 353 -10.34 -4.29 28.42
C GLN A 353 -10.52 -5.44 29.41
N LYS A 354 -11.60 -5.40 30.20
CA LYS A 354 -11.95 -6.46 31.16
C LYS A 354 -12.18 -7.79 30.47
N ARG A 355 -12.92 -7.81 29.36
CA ARG A 355 -13.19 -9.03 28.58
C ARG A 355 -11.90 -9.64 28.02
N PHE A 356 -11.09 -8.85 27.32
CA PHE A 356 -9.82 -9.31 26.75
C PHE A 356 -8.87 -9.86 27.82
N TYR A 357 -8.82 -9.24 29.00
CA TYR A 357 -8.01 -9.73 30.12
C TYR A 357 -8.55 -11.06 30.68
N THR A 358 -9.86 -11.13 30.96
CA THR A 358 -10.51 -12.29 31.58
C THR A 358 -10.45 -13.52 30.68
N GLU A 359 -10.75 -13.34 29.39
CA GLU A 359 -10.75 -14.41 28.39
C GLU A 359 -9.35 -14.68 27.81
N ARG A 360 -8.33 -13.92 28.24
CA ARG A 360 -6.93 -14.03 27.77
C ARG A 360 -6.80 -13.90 26.24
N ILE A 361 -7.62 -13.05 25.63
CA ILE A 361 -7.60 -12.84 24.18
C ILE A 361 -6.35 -12.02 23.82
N LYS A 362 -5.52 -12.58 22.95
CA LYS A 362 -4.31 -11.92 22.46
C LYS A 362 -4.54 -11.26 21.11
N GLN A 363 -4.50 -9.92 21.07
CA GLN A 363 -4.65 -9.18 19.81
C GLN A 363 -3.40 -9.26 18.94
N PRO A 364 -3.55 -9.25 17.60
CA PRO A 364 -2.41 -9.25 16.68
C PRO A 364 -1.55 -7.98 16.83
N PHE A 365 -2.12 -6.85 17.25
CA PHE A 365 -1.43 -5.61 17.59
C PHE A 365 -2.16 -4.91 18.74
N LYS A 366 -1.55 -3.87 19.33
CA LYS A 366 -2.23 -3.08 20.37
C LYS A 366 -3.41 -2.33 19.75
N GLN A 367 -4.63 -2.77 20.05
CA GLN A 367 -5.88 -2.07 19.75
C GLN A 367 -6.56 -1.62 21.05
N VAL A 368 -7.13 -2.55 21.84
CA VAL A 368 -7.85 -2.25 23.09
C VAL A 368 -6.90 -1.74 24.20
N PHE A 369 -5.62 -2.10 24.12
CA PHE A 369 -4.59 -1.62 25.05
C PHE A 369 -3.63 -0.62 24.40
N ARG A 370 -4.05 0.02 23.31
CA ARG A 370 -3.29 1.09 22.67
C ARG A 370 -3.45 2.39 23.43
N GLU A 371 -2.34 3.10 23.60
CA GLU A 371 -2.33 4.44 24.19
C GLU A 371 -3.09 5.43 23.29
N TYR A 372 -3.96 6.25 23.88
CA TYR A 372 -4.72 7.27 23.17
C TYR A 372 -4.62 8.61 23.88
N TYR A 373 -4.29 9.65 23.12
CA TYR A 373 -4.02 10.99 23.63
C TYR A 373 -5.02 11.98 23.01
N CYS A 374 -5.97 12.45 23.80
CA CYS A 374 -6.92 13.48 23.37
C CYS A 374 -6.25 14.86 23.34
N PRO A 375 -6.60 15.75 22.39
CA PRO A 375 -6.15 17.15 22.42
C PRO A 375 -6.41 17.79 23.77
N ASN A 376 -5.40 18.48 24.31
CA ASN A 376 -5.52 19.22 25.55
C ASN A 376 -6.10 20.63 25.30
N VAL A 377 -6.38 21.36 26.39
CA VAL A 377 -7.01 22.69 26.31
C VAL A 377 -6.20 23.70 25.49
N ASP A 378 -4.87 23.61 25.52
CA ASP A 378 -4.00 24.55 24.82
C ASP A 378 -3.93 24.23 23.33
N GLU A 379 -3.82 22.95 22.96
CA GLU A 379 -3.92 22.48 21.56
C GLU A 379 -5.26 22.88 20.93
N LEU A 380 -6.36 22.81 21.68
CA LEU A 380 -7.68 23.23 21.20
C LEU A 380 -7.79 24.75 20.97
N LYS A 381 -7.02 25.56 21.71
CA LYS A 381 -6.94 27.01 21.50
C LYS A 381 -6.09 27.36 20.28
N GLU A 382 -4.96 26.68 20.10
CA GLU A 382 -4.04 26.89 18.97
C GLU A 382 -4.58 26.36 17.64
N LYS A 383 -5.52 25.40 17.67
CA LYS A 383 -6.22 24.79 16.53
C LYS A 383 -5.32 23.93 15.63
N THR A 384 -4.36 24.54 14.95
CA THR A 384 -3.53 23.91 13.91
C THR A 384 -2.12 23.60 14.40
N ILE A 385 -1.80 23.93 15.65
CA ILE A 385 -0.48 23.69 16.24
C ILE A 385 -0.64 22.91 17.54
N SER A 386 0.22 21.93 17.74
CA SER A 386 0.40 21.24 19.01
C SER A 386 1.83 21.39 19.50
N ARG A 387 1.96 21.88 20.74
CA ARG A 387 3.23 22.01 21.48
C ARG A 387 3.40 20.94 22.55
N ARG A 388 2.53 19.92 22.58
CA ARG A 388 2.57 18.82 23.56
C ARG A 388 3.94 18.17 23.68
N TYR A 389 4.63 18.04 22.56
CA TYR A 389 5.93 17.37 22.48
C TYR A 389 7.10 18.36 22.40
N ALA A 390 6.87 19.66 22.63
CA ALA A 390 7.93 20.67 22.60
C ALA A 390 9.02 20.34 23.62
N GLY A 391 10.30 20.51 23.26
CA GLY A 391 11.44 20.22 24.12
C GLY A 391 11.86 18.74 24.16
N HIS A 392 11.11 17.83 23.52
CA HIS A 392 11.52 16.42 23.41
C HIS A 392 12.55 16.22 22.31
N GLN A 393 13.67 15.58 22.65
CA GLN A 393 14.73 15.23 21.72
C GLN A 393 14.46 13.88 21.03
N LEU A 394 14.71 13.82 19.72
CA LEU A 394 14.57 12.60 18.93
C LEU A 394 15.93 12.09 18.44
N GLN A 395 16.14 10.77 18.48
CA GLN A 395 17.27 10.14 17.79
C GLN A 395 16.99 10.07 16.29
N PRO A 396 17.69 10.84 15.42
CA PRO A 396 17.32 11.02 14.01
C PRO A 396 17.15 9.71 13.24
N GLN A 397 18.13 8.80 13.32
CA GLN A 397 18.08 7.55 12.57
C GLN A 397 16.91 6.64 12.95
N LYS A 398 16.59 6.57 14.27
CA LYS A 398 15.46 5.77 14.75
C LYS A 398 14.13 6.43 14.40
N ALA A 399 14.05 7.75 14.54
CA ALA A 399 12.86 8.52 14.19
C ALA A 399 12.60 8.47 12.69
N ALA A 400 13.61 8.65 11.83
CA ALA A 400 13.51 8.53 10.38
C ALA A 400 12.96 7.16 9.98
N ARG A 401 13.56 6.07 10.48
CA ARG A 401 13.09 4.71 10.18
C ARG A 401 11.64 4.47 10.61
N LEU A 402 11.26 4.93 11.80
CA LEU A 402 9.89 4.80 12.30
C LEU A 402 8.88 5.63 11.49
N ALA A 403 9.31 6.79 11.00
CA ALA A 403 8.54 7.70 10.19
C ALA A 403 8.34 7.14 8.78
N GLU A 404 9.39 6.64 8.14
CA GLU A 404 9.36 5.95 6.85
C GLU A 404 8.43 4.73 6.89
N GLU A 405 8.50 3.91 7.95
CA GLU A 405 7.57 2.80 8.17
C GLU A 405 6.10 3.23 8.25
N ARG A 406 5.84 4.50 8.54
CA ARG A 406 4.49 5.11 8.64
C ARG A 406 4.17 6.04 7.46
N LEU A 407 4.97 5.99 6.39
CA LEU A 407 4.81 6.80 5.18
C LEU A 407 4.93 8.32 5.41
N TRP A 408 5.74 8.71 6.39
CA TRP A 408 6.19 10.10 6.50
C TRP A 408 7.34 10.33 5.53
N ASN A 409 7.39 11.51 4.94
CA ASN A 409 8.57 12.03 4.29
C ASN A 409 9.64 12.29 5.37
N THR A 410 10.89 11.91 5.08
CA THR A 410 12.06 12.15 5.94
C THR A 410 13.19 12.85 5.19
N SER A 411 13.05 13.06 3.87
CA SER A 411 14.09 13.55 2.98
C SER A 411 14.13 15.08 2.87
N GLU A 412 12.99 15.76 2.98
CA GLU A 412 12.88 17.23 2.86
C GLU A 412 12.34 17.89 4.14
N GLY A 413 12.02 17.07 5.12
CA GLY A 413 11.44 17.43 6.40
C GLY A 413 10.72 16.21 6.94
N LEU A 414 10.18 16.32 8.15
CA LEU A 414 9.42 15.23 8.75
C LEU A 414 7.93 15.55 8.64
N PHE A 415 7.29 15.19 7.53
CA PHE A 415 5.88 15.48 7.30
C PHE A 415 5.14 14.30 6.65
N LYS A 416 3.81 14.30 6.74
CA LYS A 416 2.94 13.33 6.08
C LYS A 416 1.72 14.01 5.48
N VAL A 417 1.42 13.64 4.24
CA VAL A 417 0.25 14.12 3.51
C VAL A 417 -0.88 13.10 3.61
N TYR A 418 -2.04 13.56 4.04
CA TYR A 418 -3.28 12.80 4.12
C TYR A 418 -4.21 13.30 3.01
N PHE A 419 -4.11 12.66 1.85
CA PHE A 419 -4.80 13.11 0.63
C PHE A 419 -6.32 13.06 0.74
N LYS A 420 -6.87 12.08 1.46
CA LYS A 420 -8.32 11.91 1.67
C LYS A 420 -8.90 13.02 2.55
N GLU A 421 -8.17 13.41 3.57
CA GLU A 421 -8.57 14.45 4.52
C GLU A 421 -8.14 15.86 4.08
N HIS A 422 -7.41 15.98 2.97
CA HIS A 422 -6.82 17.24 2.48
C HIS A 422 -5.97 17.96 3.53
N ILE A 423 -5.20 17.22 4.32
CA ILE A 423 -4.30 17.80 5.34
C ILE A 423 -2.85 17.32 5.16
N MET A 424 -1.93 18.17 5.58
CA MET A 424 -0.52 17.85 5.78
C MET A 424 -0.20 18.00 7.27
N VAL A 425 0.50 17.02 7.83
CA VAL A 425 0.99 17.08 9.21
C VAL A 425 2.51 17.15 9.19
N SER A 426 3.09 18.16 9.82
CA SER A 426 4.53 18.41 9.85
C SER A 426 5.06 18.40 11.28
N LEU A 427 6.23 17.80 11.50
CA LEU A 427 6.97 17.89 12.75
C LEU A 427 8.11 18.90 12.58
N ASN A 428 8.00 20.02 13.31
CA ASN A 428 8.94 21.12 13.25
C ASN A 428 9.95 21.01 14.41
N PHE A 429 11.20 21.41 14.15
CA PHE A 429 12.32 21.31 15.09
C PHE A 429 12.97 22.67 15.33
N GLU A 430 13.55 22.88 16.51
CA GLU A 430 14.19 24.15 16.89
C GLU A 430 15.40 24.48 16.01
N SER A 431 16.26 23.51 15.74
CA SER A 431 17.51 23.65 14.97
C SER A 431 17.49 22.92 13.61
N GLY A 432 16.30 22.50 13.16
CA GLY A 432 16.09 21.76 11.90
C GLY A 432 16.31 20.24 12.00
N TRP A 433 15.57 19.47 11.18
CA TRP A 433 15.60 18.00 11.16
C TRP A 433 16.93 17.40 10.65
N PHE A 434 17.63 18.13 9.78
CA PHE A 434 18.87 17.67 9.12
C PHE A 434 20.14 18.11 9.83
N SER A 435 20.04 18.66 11.05
CA SER A 435 21.23 19.05 11.81
C SER A 435 22.13 17.82 12.03
N PRO A 436 23.45 17.90 11.75
CA PRO A 436 24.37 16.79 11.98
C PRO A 436 24.34 16.36 13.45
N MET A 437 24.25 15.04 13.70
CA MET A 437 24.16 14.50 15.07
C MET A 437 25.34 14.88 15.97
N ASP A 438 26.48 15.23 15.37
CA ASP A 438 27.70 15.62 16.07
C ASP A 438 27.64 17.05 16.62
N ILE A 439 26.57 17.80 16.34
CA ILE A 439 26.39 19.22 16.75
C ILE A 439 25.19 19.37 17.69
N GLU A 440 24.00 18.81 17.37
CA GLU A 440 22.81 18.93 18.24
C GLU A 440 21.76 17.84 17.93
N VAL A 441 21.15 17.26 18.96
CA VAL A 441 20.04 16.30 18.80
C VAL A 441 18.77 17.10 18.49
N PRO A 442 18.01 16.79 17.42
CA PRO A 442 16.85 17.59 17.04
C PRO A 442 15.79 17.55 18.13
N THR A 443 15.47 18.75 18.64
CA THR A 443 14.43 19.00 19.63
C THR A 443 13.14 19.39 18.92
N ILE A 444 12.05 18.68 19.21
CA ILE A 444 10.73 19.00 18.66
C ILE A 444 10.33 20.40 19.16
N HIS A 445 9.93 21.26 18.24
CA HIS A 445 9.32 22.55 18.53
C HIS A 445 7.79 22.45 18.53
N SER A 446 7.20 21.83 17.49
CA SER A 446 5.76 21.71 17.35
C SER A 446 5.34 20.64 16.34
N VAL A 447 4.10 20.16 16.45
CA VAL A 447 3.38 19.47 15.37
C VAL A 447 2.42 20.48 14.74
N GLU A 448 2.42 20.58 13.41
CA GLU A 448 1.59 21.52 12.66
C GLU A 448 0.67 20.79 11.68
N PHE A 449 -0.57 21.29 11.55
CA PHE A 449 -1.61 20.74 10.70
C PHE A 449 -2.03 21.79 9.67
N SER A 450 -1.74 21.55 8.39
CA SER A 450 -2.01 22.48 7.30
C SER A 450 -3.05 21.89 6.34
N ILE A 451 -3.96 22.73 5.83
CA ILE A 451 -4.92 22.33 4.79
C ILE A 451 -4.21 22.36 3.43
N LEU A 452 -4.43 21.33 2.61
CA LEU A 452 -3.96 21.28 1.23
C LEU A 452 -4.89 22.11 0.35
N THR A 453 -4.56 23.38 0.13
CA THR A 453 -5.28 24.22 -0.83
C THR A 453 -4.75 23.93 -2.24
N ILE A 454 -5.58 23.30 -3.08
CA ILE A 454 -5.31 23.19 -4.52
C ILE A 454 -5.58 24.59 -5.12
N GLY A 455 -4.54 25.45 -5.22
CA GLY A 455 -4.63 26.68 -6.02
C GLY A 455 -4.15 28.01 -5.42
N THR A 456 -3.41 28.05 -4.31
CA THR A 456 -2.69 29.26 -3.83
C THR A 456 -1.55 28.80 -2.93
N LEU A 457 -0.26 29.08 -3.13
CA LEU A 457 0.48 30.05 -3.94
C LEU A 457 1.60 29.38 -4.75
#